data_AF-W6NIF6-F1
#
_entry.id   AF-W6NIF6-F1
#
_cell.length_a   1.000
_cell.length_b   1.000
_cell.length_c   1.000
_cell.angle_alpha   90.00
_cell.angle_beta   90.00
_cell.angle_gamma   90.00
#
_symmetry.space_group_name_H-M   'P 1'
#
loop_
_entity.id
_entity.type
_entity.pdbx_description
1 polymer ?
#
loop_
_entity_poly.entity_id
_entity_poly.type
_entity_poly.pdbx_seq_one_letter_code
_entity_poly.pdbx_strand_id
1 'polypeptide(L)'
;MFAFSKIAELGDTLFLVLRKRPVIFLHWYHHAVVLIYCWHSAVELTAAGRWFIWMNYFVHSIMYTYYAVVSTGVRLPKRLSMTVTALQTTQMLIGVVISVYVLFLKLNGAVCQQSFDNLAICFAIYASFLILFSKFFNTAYLVKREKITKIKSAEKAD
;
A
#
# COMPACT_ATOMS: atom_id res chain seq x y z
N MET A 1 -8.00 -18.12 -1.58
CA MET A 1 -7.56 -17.34 -2.76
C MET A 1 -6.64 -16.16 -2.42
N PHE A 2 -6.98 -15.32 -1.42
CA PHE A 2 -6.16 -14.14 -1.06
C PHE A 2 -4.71 -14.45 -0.64
N ALA A 3 -4.49 -15.52 0.11
CA ALA A 3 -3.13 -15.96 0.47
C ALA A 3 -2.28 -16.36 -0.76
N PHE A 4 -2.89 -17.01 -1.75
CA PHE A 4 -2.19 -17.38 -2.99
C PHE A 4 -1.82 -16.16 -3.84
N SER A 5 -2.66 -15.11 -3.87
CA SER A 5 -2.26 -13.85 -4.52
C SER A 5 -1.06 -13.20 -3.83
N LYS A 6 -0.90 -13.32 -2.51
CA LYS A 6 0.29 -12.82 -1.79
C LYS A 6 1.57 -13.60 -2.11
N ILE A 7 1.44 -14.89 -2.42
CA ILE A 7 2.56 -15.70 -2.92
C ILE A 7 2.92 -15.30 -4.36
N ALA A 8 1.92 -15.01 -5.21
CA ALA A 8 2.18 -14.49 -6.55
C ALA A 8 2.86 -13.10 -6.52
N GLU A 9 2.48 -12.24 -5.57
CA GLU A 9 3.12 -10.93 -5.34
C GLU A 9 4.59 -11.02 -4.90
N LEU A 10 5.01 -12.10 -4.21
CA LEU A 10 6.43 -12.37 -3.96
C LEU A 10 7.24 -12.56 -5.24
N GLY A 11 6.57 -12.97 -6.33
CA GLY A 11 7.16 -13.06 -7.67
C GLY A 11 7.70 -11.70 -8.15
N ASP A 12 7.08 -10.58 -7.78
CA ASP A 12 7.58 -9.24 -8.13
C ASP A 12 8.92 -8.95 -7.46
N THR A 13 9.03 -9.36 -6.19
CA THR A 13 10.27 -9.22 -5.41
C THR A 13 11.36 -10.11 -6.00
N LEU A 14 11.01 -11.35 -6.38
CA LEU A 14 11.93 -12.28 -7.05
C LEU A 14 12.40 -11.74 -8.40
N PHE A 15 11.50 -11.16 -9.21
CA PHE A 15 11.83 -10.60 -10.52
C PHE A 15 12.73 -9.35 -10.41
N LEU A 16 12.51 -8.50 -9.40
CA LEU A 16 13.38 -7.36 -9.09
C LEU A 16 14.79 -7.80 -8.66
N VAL A 17 14.88 -8.83 -7.81
CA VAL A 17 16.16 -9.42 -7.37
C VAL A 17 16.90 -10.06 -8.55
N LEU A 18 16.20 -10.84 -9.38
CA LEU A 18 16.76 -11.45 -10.60
C LEU A 18 17.25 -10.40 -11.60
N ARG A 19 16.58 -9.24 -11.69
CA ARG A 19 16.97 -8.12 -12.54
C ARG A 19 18.02 -7.20 -11.90
N LYS A 20 18.58 -7.57 -10.74
CA LYS A 20 19.55 -6.80 -9.93
C LYS A 20 19.12 -5.35 -9.66
N ARG A 21 17.81 -5.09 -9.57
CA ARG A 21 17.29 -3.76 -9.24
C ARG A 21 17.21 -3.63 -7.71
N PRO A 22 17.63 -2.50 -7.12
CA PRO A 22 17.59 -2.32 -5.67
C PRO A 22 16.13 -2.33 -5.19
N VAL A 23 15.80 -3.26 -4.30
CA VAL A 23 14.49 -3.35 -3.67
C VAL A 23 14.42 -2.30 -2.56
N ILE A 24 13.54 -1.31 -2.70
CA ILE A 24 13.34 -0.29 -1.68
C ILE A 24 12.78 -0.92 -0.39
N PHE A 25 13.16 -0.39 0.77
CA PHE A 25 12.71 -0.89 2.08
C PHE A 25 11.19 -1.07 2.16
N LEU A 26 10.46 -0.09 1.64
CA LEU A 26 9.00 -0.09 1.59
C LEU A 26 8.41 -1.36 0.96
N HIS A 27 9.05 -1.86 -0.10
CA HIS A 27 8.52 -2.95 -0.90
C HIS A 27 8.66 -4.30 -0.17
N TRP A 28 9.87 -4.66 0.28
CA TRP A 28 10.05 -5.95 0.96
C TRP A 28 9.42 -5.97 2.36
N TYR A 29 9.42 -4.85 3.09
CA TYR A 29 8.72 -4.73 4.37
C TYR A 29 7.22 -4.94 4.19
N HIS A 30 6.63 -4.31 3.16
CA HIS A 30 5.21 -4.49 2.83
C HIS A 30 4.90 -5.96 2.54
N HIS A 31 5.62 -6.60 1.61
CA HIS A 31 5.35 -8.00 1.22
C HIS A 31 5.53 -8.98 2.37
N ALA A 32 6.56 -8.81 3.22
CA ALA A 32 6.76 -9.66 4.38
C ALA A 32 5.62 -9.54 5.41
N VAL A 33 5.23 -8.30 5.74
CA VAL A 33 4.22 -8.04 6.77
C VAL A 33 2.83 -8.48 6.31
N VAL A 34 2.42 -8.19 5.07
CA VAL A 34 1.10 -8.61 4.57
C VAL A 34 0.97 -10.13 4.42
N LEU A 35 2.08 -10.84 4.16
CA LEU A 35 2.08 -12.29 4.03
C LEU A 35 1.91 -12.98 5.39
N ILE A 36 2.67 -12.52 6.40
CA ILE A 36 2.52 -12.99 7.79
C ILE A 36 1.11 -12.69 8.30
N TYR A 37 0.61 -11.48 8.05
CA TYR A 37 -0.73 -11.09 8.46
C TYR A 37 -1.81 -11.91 7.77
N CYS A 38 -1.69 -12.15 6.45
CA CYS A 38 -2.63 -12.97 5.72
C CYS A 38 -2.66 -14.42 6.24
N TRP A 39 -1.52 -14.97 6.63
CA TRP A 39 -1.43 -16.31 7.23
C TRP A 39 -2.15 -16.35 8.58
N HIS A 40 -1.91 -15.36 9.44
CA HIS A 40 -2.55 -15.27 10.76
C HIS A 40 -4.06 -14.98 10.67
N SER A 41 -4.46 -14.11 9.74
CA SER A 41 -5.85 -13.66 9.55
C SER A 41 -6.72 -14.67 8.78
N ALA A 42 -6.12 -15.55 7.97
CA ALA A 42 -6.85 -16.60 7.24
C ALA A 42 -7.61 -17.55 8.17
N VAL A 43 -7.22 -17.65 9.43
CA VAL A 43 -7.86 -18.50 10.45
C VAL A 43 -9.17 -17.87 10.97
N GLU A 44 -9.34 -16.55 10.91
CA GLU A 44 -10.48 -15.87 11.55
C GLU A 44 -11.65 -15.48 10.62
N LEU A 45 -11.51 -15.62 9.30
CA LEU A 45 -12.60 -15.50 8.29
C LEU A 45 -13.62 -14.36 8.56
N THR A 46 -13.14 -13.19 8.97
CA THR A 46 -14.00 -12.10 9.49
C THR A 46 -14.73 -11.36 8.37
N ALA A 47 -15.95 -10.88 8.66
CA ALA A 47 -16.74 -10.09 7.73
C ALA A 47 -16.06 -8.76 7.34
N ALA A 48 -15.40 -8.09 8.29
CA ALA A 48 -14.62 -6.88 8.02
C ALA A 48 -13.40 -7.19 7.14
N GLY A 49 -12.74 -8.35 7.34
CA GLY A 49 -11.63 -8.82 6.50
C GLY A 49 -12.00 -8.91 5.01
N ARG A 50 -13.25 -9.27 4.68
CA ARG A 50 -13.72 -9.30 3.27
C ARG A 50 -13.69 -7.92 2.62
N TRP A 51 -14.05 -6.86 3.33
CA TRP A 51 -14.03 -5.49 2.79
C TRP A 51 -12.59 -5.02 2.52
N PHE A 52 -11.66 -5.34 3.42
CA PHE A 52 -10.24 -5.07 3.23
C PHE A 52 -9.67 -5.79 1.99
N ILE A 53 -10.07 -7.04 1.75
CA ILE A 53 -9.68 -7.83 0.57
C ILE A 53 -10.17 -7.16 -0.72
N TRP A 54 -11.45 -6.76 -0.79
CA TRP A 54 -12.01 -6.09 -1.96
C TRP A 54 -11.32 -4.77 -2.28
N MET A 55 -11.11 -3.92 -1.27
CA MET A 55 -10.41 -2.65 -1.42
C MET A 55 -8.97 -2.87 -1.91
N ASN A 56 -8.27 -3.88 -1.37
CA ASN A 56 -6.92 -4.21 -1.78
C ASN A 56 -6.85 -4.69 -3.22
N TYR A 57 -7.74 -5.60 -3.64
CA TYR A 57 -7.79 -6.07 -5.03
C TYR A 57 -8.09 -4.94 -6.01
N PHE A 58 -9.02 -4.05 -5.68
CA PHE A 58 -9.35 -2.91 -6.53
C PHE A 58 -8.11 -2.02 -6.75
N VAL A 59 -7.45 -1.59 -5.68
CA VAL A 59 -6.28 -0.70 -5.78
C VAL A 59 -5.08 -1.42 -6.42
N HIS A 60 -4.85 -2.70 -6.10
CA HIS A 60 -3.79 -3.48 -6.73
C HIS A 60 -4.05 -3.69 -8.23
N SER A 61 -5.30 -3.91 -8.65
CA SER A 61 -5.60 -4.08 -10.07
C SER A 61 -5.21 -2.84 -10.88
N ILE A 62 -5.48 -1.64 -10.35
CA ILE A 62 -5.08 -0.36 -10.95
C ILE A 62 -3.55 -0.21 -10.95
N MET A 63 -2.88 -0.53 -9.85
CA MET A 63 -1.42 -0.45 -9.74
C MET A 63 -0.72 -1.38 -10.74
N TYR A 64 -1.16 -2.64 -10.82
CA TYR A 64 -0.57 -3.62 -11.73
C TYR A 64 -0.84 -3.27 -13.19
N THR A 65 -2.03 -2.75 -13.50
CA THR A 65 -2.32 -2.23 -14.84
C THR A 65 -1.37 -1.11 -15.21
N TYR A 66 -1.11 -0.18 -14.28
CA TYR A 66 -0.12 0.88 -14.49
C TYR A 66 1.28 0.32 -14.76
N TYR A 67 1.75 -0.65 -13.96
CA TYR A 67 3.06 -1.25 -14.17
C TYR A 67 3.16 -2.08 -15.46
N ALA A 68 2.08 -2.75 -15.87
CA ALA A 68 2.00 -3.46 -17.13
C ALA A 68 2.11 -2.51 -18.33
N VAL A 69 1.50 -1.32 -18.27
CA VAL A 69 1.65 -0.31 -19.33
C VAL A 69 3.05 0.30 -19.34
N VAL A 70 3.66 0.53 -18.19
CA VAL A 70 5.04 1.04 -18.12
C VAL A 70 6.06 0.00 -18.62
N SER A 71 5.80 -1.30 -18.41
CA SER A 71 6.72 -2.37 -18.81
C SER A 71 6.80 -2.58 -20.34
N THR A 72 5.79 -2.14 -21.11
CA THR A 72 5.84 -2.12 -22.58
C THR A 72 6.74 -1.03 -23.16
N GLY A 73 7.35 -0.20 -22.31
CA GLY A 73 8.26 0.88 -22.70
C GLY A 73 7.57 2.24 -22.88
N VAL A 74 6.25 2.31 -22.68
CA VAL A 74 5.50 3.57 -22.76
C VAL A 74 5.82 4.46 -21.56
N ARG A 75 6.30 5.68 -21.84
CA ARG A 75 6.55 6.70 -20.81
C ARG A 75 5.25 7.38 -20.42
N LEU A 76 4.60 6.88 -19.37
CA LEU A 76 3.40 7.52 -18.84
C LEU A 76 3.70 8.85 -18.13
N PRO A 77 2.78 9.83 -18.19
CA PRO A 77 2.93 11.10 -17.49
C PRO A 77 3.02 10.89 -15.97
N LYS A 78 3.90 11.65 -15.30
CA LYS A 78 4.09 11.63 -13.83
C LYS A 78 2.80 11.79 -13.02
N ARG A 79 1.77 12.45 -13.59
CA ARG A 79 0.46 12.59 -12.95
C ARG A 79 -0.19 11.24 -12.68
N LEU A 80 -0.09 10.28 -13.61
CA LEU A 80 -0.63 8.93 -13.41
C LEU A 80 0.09 8.19 -12.29
N SER A 81 1.43 8.24 -12.27
CA SER A 81 2.23 7.69 -11.15
C SER A 81 1.79 8.28 -9.80
N MET A 82 1.56 9.59 -9.76
CA MET A 82 1.12 10.29 -8.56
C MET A 82 -0.29 9.86 -8.14
N THR A 83 -1.23 9.71 -9.08
CA THR A 83 -2.59 9.22 -8.81
C THR A 83 -2.57 7.80 -8.27
N VAL A 84 -1.76 6.90 -8.84
CA VAL A 84 -1.62 5.52 -8.33
C VAL A 84 -1.07 5.51 -6.91
N THR A 85 -0.01 6.27 -6.63
CA THR A 85 0.53 6.37 -5.26
C THR A 85 -0.47 7.01 -4.30
N ALA A 86 -1.23 8.03 -4.74
CA ALA A 86 -2.25 8.67 -3.92
C ALA A 86 -3.39 7.70 -3.57
N LEU A 87 -3.87 6.91 -4.55
CA LEU A 87 -4.87 5.88 -4.34
C LEU A 87 -4.40 4.82 -3.31
N GLN A 88 -3.14 4.40 -3.40
CA GLN A 88 -2.55 3.47 -2.41
C GLN A 88 -2.46 4.08 -1.02
N THR A 89 -2.05 5.34 -0.89
CA THR A 89 -2.01 6.03 0.41
C THR A 89 -3.41 6.19 1.01
N THR A 90 -4.40 6.58 0.19
CA THR A 90 -5.80 6.69 0.62
C THR A 90 -6.37 5.34 1.04
N GLN A 91 -5.99 4.25 0.36
CA GLN A 91 -6.35 2.88 0.75
C GLN A 91 -5.83 2.50 2.14
N MET A 92 -4.66 2.98 2.54
CA MET A 92 -4.14 2.76 3.89
C MET A 92 -4.91 3.60 4.93
N LEU A 93 -5.23 4.86 4.60
CA LEU A 93 -6.02 5.73 5.46
C LEU A 93 -7.42 5.16 5.74
N ILE A 94 -8.12 4.73 4.68
CA ILE A 94 -9.44 4.09 4.81
C ILE A 94 -9.34 2.84 5.68
N GLY A 95 -8.26 2.06 5.53
CA GLY A 95 -8.05 0.87 6.36
C GLY A 95 -7.87 1.15 7.85
N VAL A 96 -7.17 2.25 8.20
CA VAL A 96 -7.09 2.73 9.59
C VAL A 96 -8.47 3.14 10.11
N VAL A 97 -9.24 3.90 9.33
CA VAL A 97 -10.60 4.35 9.72
C VAL A 97 -11.54 3.17 9.98
N ILE A 98 -11.55 2.17 9.09
CA ILE A 98 -12.35 0.96 9.28
C ILE A 98 -11.92 0.21 10.54
N SER A 99 -10.62 0.12 10.80
CA SER A 99 -10.10 -0.56 12.01
C SER A 99 -10.58 0.15 13.28
N VAL A 100 -10.54 1.48 13.32
CA VAL A 100 -11.07 2.28 14.45
C VAL A 100 -12.58 2.11 14.59
N TYR A 101 -13.30 2.09 13.47
CA TYR A 101 -14.76 1.90 13.48
C TYR A 101 -15.17 0.52 14.01
N VAL A 102 -14.47 -0.55 13.59
CA VAL A 102 -14.69 -1.91 14.10
C VAL A 102 -14.36 -1.99 15.60
N LEU A 103 -13.30 -1.31 16.06
CA LEU A 103 -12.99 -1.20 17.49
C LEU A 103 -14.14 -0.54 18.27
N PHE A 104 -14.66 0.57 17.75
CA PHE A 104 -15.79 1.28 18.36
C PHE A 104 -17.04 0.40 18.44
N LEU A 105 -17.41 -0.29 17.37
CA LEU A 105 -18.56 -1.22 17.39
C LEU A 105 -18.38 -2.34 18.42
N LYS A 106 -17.17 -2.88 18.53
CA LYS A 106 -16.87 -3.95 19.48
C LYS A 106 -16.91 -3.49 20.94
N LEU A 107 -16.44 -2.26 21.21
CA LEU A 107 -16.54 -1.64 22.54
C LEU A 107 -18.00 -1.35 22.94
N ASN A 108 -18.88 -1.09 21.98
CA ASN A 108 -20.32 -0.90 22.21
C ASN A 108 -21.12 -2.22 22.26
N GLY A 109 -20.45 -3.38 22.34
CA GLY A 109 -21.10 -4.67 22.51
C GLY A 109 -21.67 -5.30 21.23
N ALA A 110 -21.34 -4.78 20.05
CA ALA A 110 -21.73 -5.41 18.80
C ALA A 110 -21.01 -6.76 18.61
N VAL A 111 -21.74 -7.78 18.14
CA VAL A 111 -21.18 -9.10 17.84
C VAL A 111 -20.28 -9.00 16.61
N CYS A 112 -18.98 -8.98 16.84
CA CYS A 112 -17.95 -8.99 15.79
C CYS A 112 -17.10 -10.26 15.93
N GLN A 113 -17.03 -11.05 14.87
CA GLN A 113 -16.23 -12.29 14.80
C GLN A 113 -14.70 -12.04 14.82
N GLN A 114 -14.27 -10.77 14.80
CA GLN A 114 -12.86 -10.39 14.77
C GLN A 114 -12.28 -10.31 16.18
N SER A 115 -11.18 -11.03 16.47
CA SER A 115 -10.52 -10.98 17.78
C SER A 115 -9.87 -9.61 18.05
N PHE A 116 -9.62 -9.30 19.32
CA PHE A 116 -8.94 -8.04 19.69
C PHE A 116 -7.49 -8.04 19.20
N ASP A 117 -6.81 -9.19 19.25
CA ASP A 117 -5.43 -9.34 18.79
C ASP A 117 -5.31 -9.12 17.28
N ASN A 118 -6.18 -9.75 16.49
CA ASN A 118 -6.18 -9.57 15.03
C ASN A 118 -6.53 -8.13 14.63
N LEU A 119 -7.44 -7.47 15.36
CA LEU A 119 -7.76 -6.06 15.15
C LEU A 119 -6.58 -5.14 15.49
N ALA A 120 -5.88 -5.38 16.60
CA ALA A 120 -4.71 -4.61 17.01
C ALA A 120 -3.56 -4.76 15.99
N ILE A 121 -3.29 -5.98 15.54
CA ILE A 121 -2.29 -6.26 14.51
C ILE A 121 -2.67 -5.57 13.19
N CYS A 122 -3.94 -5.68 12.77
CA CYS A 122 -4.44 -5.01 11.57
C CYS A 122 -4.21 -3.49 11.63
N PHE A 123 -4.63 -2.86 12.73
CA PHE A 123 -4.45 -1.43 12.95
C PHE A 123 -2.97 -1.04 12.89
N ALA A 124 -2.09 -1.78 13.56
CA ALA A 124 -0.65 -1.51 13.57
C ALA A 124 -0.03 -1.57 12.16
N ILE A 125 -0.44 -2.55 11.35
CA ILE A 125 0.03 -2.71 9.96
C ILE A 125 -0.47 -1.56 9.08
N TYR A 126 -1.76 -1.24 9.12
CA TYR A 126 -2.33 -0.15 8.31
C TYR A 126 -1.75 1.21 8.71
N ALA A 127 -1.51 1.45 10.00
CA ALA A 127 -0.86 2.66 10.49
C ALA A 127 0.60 2.76 10.04
N SER A 128 1.37 1.66 10.14
CA SER A 128 2.77 1.66 9.70
C SER A 128 2.89 1.92 8.20
N PHE A 129 2.02 1.32 7.38
CA PHE A 129 1.97 1.56 5.94
C PHE A 129 1.53 2.96 5.59
N LEU A 130 0.55 3.54 6.29
CA LEU A 130 0.15 4.93 6.07
C LEU A 130 1.33 5.90 6.26
N ILE A 131 2.13 5.72 7.32
CA ILE A 131 3.33 6.53 7.57
C ILE A 131 4.35 6.36 6.44
N LEU A 132 4.63 5.11 6.07
CA LEU A 132 5.62 4.76 5.07
C LEU A 132 5.25 5.29 3.66
N PHE A 133 3.99 5.12 3.24
CA PHE A 133 3.47 5.65 1.98
C PHE A 133 3.41 7.18 1.96
N SER A 134 3.03 7.81 3.08
CA SER A 134 3.04 9.27 3.19
C SER A 134 4.47 9.83 3.07
N LYS A 135 5.44 9.19 3.74
CA LYS A 135 6.86 9.56 3.64
C LYS A 135 7.39 9.38 2.22
N PHE A 136 7.01 8.29 1.55
CA PHE A 136 7.35 8.05 0.14
C PHE A 136 6.73 9.12 -0.77
N PHE A 137 5.45 9.43 -0.61
CA PHE A 137 4.75 10.43 -1.41
C PHE A 137 5.40 11.81 -1.28
N ASN A 138 5.68 12.25 -0.05
CA ASN A 138 6.31 13.53 0.23
C ASN A 138 7.70 13.61 -0.42
N THR A 139 8.50 12.54 -0.28
CA THR A 139 9.87 12.51 -0.82
C THR A 139 9.88 12.44 -2.34
N ALA A 140 9.03 11.60 -2.93
CA ALA A 140 8.99 11.35 -4.37
C ALA A 140 8.37 12.50 -5.18
N TYR A 141 7.36 13.18 -4.62
CA TYR A 141 6.56 14.16 -5.35
C TYR A 141 6.67 15.59 -4.83
N LEU A 142 6.73 15.83 -3.52
CA LEU A 142 6.81 17.19 -2.97
C LEU A 142 8.25 17.72 -2.96
N VAL A 143 9.15 17.02 -2.28
CA VAL A 143 10.58 17.42 -2.17
C VAL A 143 11.25 17.46 -3.54
N LYS A 144 10.97 16.47 -4.39
CA LYS A 144 11.53 16.42 -5.76
C LYS A 144 11.00 17.56 -6.64
N ARG A 145 9.74 17.98 -6.46
CA ARG A 145 9.15 19.11 -7.19
C ARG A 145 9.76 20.42 -6.74
N GLU A 146 9.93 20.63 -5.44
CA GLU A 146 10.59 21.84 -4.89
C GLU A 146 12.02 22.00 -5.42
N LYS A 147 12.82 20.94 -5.44
CA LYS A 147 14.19 20.98 -6.01
C LYS A 147 14.19 21.38 -7.49
N ILE A 148 13.30 20.80 -8.30
CA ILE A 148 13.19 21.15 -9.73
C ILE A 148 12.75 22.61 -9.91
N THR A 149 11.80 23.10 -9.10
CA THR A 149 11.36 24.50 -9.16
C THR A 149 12.51 25.45 -8.81
N LYS A 150 13.28 25.15 -7.76
CA LYS A 150 14.44 25.98 -7.35
C LYS A 150 15.55 26.03 -8.40
N ILE A 151 15.85 24.91 -9.07
CA ILE A 151 16.83 24.86 -10.17
C ILE A 151 16.37 25.75 -11.33
N LYS A 152 15.11 25.62 -11.75
CA LYS A 152 14.56 26.43 -12.85
C LYS A 152 14.48 27.92 -12.54
N SER A 153 14.31 28.31 -11.28
CA SER A 153 14.36 29.72 -10.88
C SER A 153 15.78 30.26 -10.87
N ALA A 154 16.78 29.44 -10.56
CA ALA A 154 18.19 29.83 -10.62
C ALA A 154 18.66 30.01 -12.08
N GLU A 155 18.35 29.07 -12.97
CA GLU A 155 18.68 29.15 -14.41
C GLU A 155 18.03 30.35 -15.15
N LYS A 156 17.02 30.98 -14.56
CA LYS A 156 16.36 32.19 -15.12
C LYS A 156 16.93 33.50 -14.57
N ALA A 157 17.73 33.44 -13.51
CA ALA A 157 18.31 34.60 -12.87
C ALA A 157 19.72 34.92 -13.39
N ASP A 158 20.33 33.98 -14.12
CA ASP A 158 21.57 34.11 -14.90
C ASP A 158 21.26 34.45 -16.37
#